data_AF-A0A831THI6-F1
#
_entry.id   AF-A0A831THI6-F1
#
_cell.length_a   1.000
_cell.length_b   1.000
_cell.length_c   1.000
_cell.angle_alpha   90.00
_cell.angle_beta   90.00
_cell.angle_gamma   90.00
#
_symmetry.space_group_name_H-M   'P 1'
#
loop_
_entity.id
_entity.type
_entity.pdbx_description
1 polymer ?
#
loop_
_entity_poly.entity_id
_entity_poly.type
_entity_poly.pdbx_seq_one_letter_code
_entity_poly.pdbx_strand_id
1 'polypeptide(L)' 'MSRTMSVYLASAVVVWAAILAASALILRGTPLFGQLLPILGAGAAWFVVIVPGMLTRSGQR' A
#
# COMPACT_ATOMS: atom_id res chain seq x y z
N MET A 1 -19.06 -3.97 -3.10
CA MET A 1 -17.78 -4.29 -2.44
C MET A 1 -18.09 -4.98 -1.11
N SER A 2 -17.48 -6.12 -0.80
CA SER A 2 -17.80 -6.85 0.44
C SER A 2 -17.28 -6.09 1.67
N ARG A 3 -17.91 -6.31 2.84
CA ARG A 3 -17.47 -5.71 4.11
C ARG A 3 -16.02 -6.07 4.41
N THR A 4 -15.64 -7.32 4.18
CA THR A 4 -14.26 -7.82 4.33
C THR A 4 -13.27 -7.08 3.42
N MET A 5 -13.62 -6.85 2.15
CA MET A 5 -12.76 -6.11 1.20
C MET A 5 -12.57 -4.65 1.65
N SER A 6 -13.62 -4.03 2.18
CA SER A 6 -13.58 -2.65 2.68
C SER A 6 -12.67 -2.51 3.91
N VAL A 7 -12.77 -3.46 4.84
CA VAL A 7 -11.90 -3.51 6.03
C VAL A 7 -10.45 -3.77 5.61
N TYR A 8 -10.21 -4.72 4.69
CA TYR A 8 -8.89 -5.00 4.14
C TYR A 8 -8.27 -3.73 3.55
N LEU A 9 -8.97 -3.05 2.64
CA LEU A 9 -8.48 -1.82 1.99
C LEU A 9 -8.15 -0.72 2.99
N ALA A 10 -9.05 -0.46 3.94
CA ALA A 10 -8.82 0.56 4.97
C ALA A 10 -7.56 0.23 5.81
N SER A 11 -7.42 -1.02 6.24
CA SER A 11 -6.26 -1.46 7.01
C SER A 11 -4.97 -1.40 6.19
N ALA A 12 -5.00 -1.80 4.91
CA ALA A 12 -3.85 -1.77 4.02
C ALA A 12 -3.36 -0.34 3.77
N VAL A 13 -4.28 0.61 3.56
CA VAL A 13 -3.95 2.03 3.41
C VAL A 13 -3.30 2.59 4.67
N VAL A 14 -3.85 2.29 5.85
CA VAL A 14 -3.28 2.75 7.13
C VAL A 14 -1.89 2.18 7.36
N VAL A 15 -1.68 0.89 7.11
CA VAL A 15 -0.36 0.25 7.25
C VAL A 15 0.65 0.85 6.28
N TRP A 16 0.30 1.05 5.01
CA TRP A 16 1.20 1.65 4.03
C TRP A 16 1.53 3.11 4.35
N ALA A 17 0.56 3.89 4.84
CA ALA A 17 0.80 5.24 5.31
C ALA A 17 1.78 5.26 6.49
N ALA A 18 1.61 4.34 7.46
CA ALA A 18 2.53 4.20 8.59
C ALA A 18 3.95 3.79 8.15
N ILE A 19 4.08 2.84 7.22
CA ILE A 19 5.37 2.42 6.66
C ILE A 19 6.08 3.59 5.98
N LEU A 20 5.37 4.35 5.14
CA LEU A 20 5.94 5.52 4.45
C LEU A 20 6.37 6.60 5.43
N ALA A 21 5.53 6.92 6.42
CA ALA A 21 5.85 7.92 7.44
C ALA A 21 7.04 7.50 8.31
N ALA A 22 7.06 6.25 8.78
CA ALA A 22 8.17 5.71 9.56
C ALA A 22 9.47 5.68 8.74
N SER A 23 9.42 5.25 7.49
CA SER A 23 10.59 5.25 6.59
C SER A 23 11.12 6.66 6.36
N ALA A 24 10.23 7.64 6.13
CA ALA A 24 10.61 9.04 5.98
C ALA A 24 11.27 9.60 7.25
N LEU A 25 10.75 9.23 8.43
CA LEU A 25 11.30 9.66 9.71
C LEU A 25 12.67 9.04 9.99
N ILE A 26 12.82 7.74 9.76
CA ILE A 26 14.07 6.99 10.01
C ILE A 26 15.17 7.44 9.05
N LEU A 27 14.85 7.60 7.77
CA LEU A 27 15.81 7.94 6.71
C LEU A 27 15.95 9.46 6.51
N ARG A 28 15.41 10.27 7.42
CA ARG A 28 15.48 11.73 7.33
C ARG A 28 16.93 12.21 7.22
N GLY A 29 17.18 13.15 6.32
CA GLY A 29 18.53 13.67 6.07
C GLY A 29 19.41 12.76 5.21
N THR A 30 18.90 11.63 4.70
CA THR A 30 19.60 10.76 3.74
C THR A 30 18.88 10.75 2.38
N PRO A 31 19.60 10.48 1.27
CA PRO A 31 18.97 10.31 -0.04
C PRO A 31 18.22 8.97 -0.18
N LEU A 32 18.36 8.06 0.79
CA LEU A 32 17.86 6.69 0.71
C LEU A 32 16.33 6.63 0.68
N PHE A 33 15.62 7.53 1.37
CA PHE A 33 14.15 7.55 1.32
C PHE A 33 13.64 7.76 -0.11
N GLY A 34 14.24 8.71 -0.84
CA GLY A 34 13.92 8.97 -2.25
C GLY A 34 14.23 7.77 -3.16
N GLN A 35 15.30 7.03 -2.87
CA GLN A 35 15.68 5.84 -3.62
C GLN A 35 14.76 4.63 -3.32
N LEU A 36 14.23 4.53 -2.10
CA LEU A 36 13.31 3.47 -1.70
C LEU A 36 11.86 3.76 -2.08
N LEU A 37 11.51 5.03 -2.30
CA LEU A 37 10.17 5.49 -2.66
C LEU A 37 9.54 4.72 -3.84
N PRO A 38 10.25 4.42 -4.94
CA PRO A 38 9.71 3.59 -6.03
C PRO A 38 9.32 2.18 -5.56
N ILE A 39 10.14 1.56 -4.71
CA ILE A 39 9.90 0.19 -4.20
C ILE A 39 8.72 0.19 -3.23
N LEU A 40 8.70 1.15 -2.29
CA LEU A 40 7.61 1.33 -1.34
C LEU A 40 6.30 1.67 -2.07
N GLY A 41 6.36 2.56 -3.06
CA GLY A 41 5.23 2.92 -3.91
C GLY A 41 4.68 1.75 -4.71
N ALA A 42 5.57 0.91 -5.27
CA ALA A 42 5.16 -0.30 -5.98
C ALA A 42 4.44 -1.29 -5.06
N GLY A 43 4.95 -1.50 -3.85
CA GLY A 43 4.26 -2.32 -2.84
C GLY A 43 2.90 -1.75 -2.46
N ALA A 44 2.80 -0.46 -2.19
CA ALA A 44 1.54 0.20 -1.86
C ALA A 44 0.52 0.05 -3.00
N ALA A 45 0.93 0.29 -4.25
CA ALA A 45 0.08 0.12 -5.43
C ALA A 45 -0.39 -1.34 -5.58
N TRP A 46 0.48 -2.31 -5.34
CA TRP A 46 0.12 -3.72 -5.40
C TRP A 46 -1.00 -4.08 -4.40
N PHE A 47 -0.81 -3.75 -3.12
CA PHE A 47 -1.72 -4.17 -2.07
C PHE A 47 -3.01 -3.34 -1.97
N VAL A 48 -2.97 -2.06 -2.37
CA VAL A 48 -4.12 -1.14 -2.29
C VAL A 48 -4.92 -1.11 -3.60
N VAL A 49 -4.28 -1.33 -4.75
CA VAL A 49 -4.95 -1.20 -6.06
C VAL A 49 -5.07 -2.54 -6.77
N ILE A 50 -3.95 -3.22 -7.00
CA ILE A 50 -3.90 -4.38 -7.90
C ILE A 50 -4.62 -5.59 -7.28
N VAL A 51 -4.24 -6.00 -6.07
CA VAL A 51 -4.84 -7.16 -5.39
C VAL A 51 -6.35 -7.00 -5.19
N PRO A 52 -6.86 -5.88 -4.64
CA PRO A 52 -8.30 -5.64 -4.54
C PRO A 52 -9.01 -5.66 -5.90
N GLY A 53 -8.40 -5.08 -6.93
CA GLY A 53 -8.94 -5.09 -8.30
C GLY A 53 -9.06 -6.50 -8.88
N MET A 54 -8.04 -7.34 -8.66
CA MET A 54 -8.05 -8.75 -9.08
C MET A 54 -9.10 -9.57 -8.35
N LEU A 55 -9.20 -9.41 -7.03
CA LEU A 55 -10.18 -10.12 -6.20
C LEU A 55 -11.63 -9.69 -6.51
N THR A 56 -11.83 -8.42 -6.87
CA THR A 56 -13.16 -7.91 -7.27
C THR A 56 -13.55 -8.42 -8.65
N ARG A 57 -12.61 -8.54 -9.60
CA ARG A 57 -12.86 -9.11 -10.94
C ARG A 57 -13.11 -10.61 -10.95
N SER A 58 -12.43 -11.36 -10.08
CA SER A 58 -12.57 -12.82 -10.03
C SER A 58 -13.92 -13.27 -9.50
N GLY A 59 -14.58 -12.49 -8.63
CA GLY A 59 -15.95 -12.77 -8.18
C GLY A 59 -17.06 -12.44 -9.19
N GLN A 60 -16.73 -11.90 -10.38
CA GLN A 60 -17.69 -11.60 -11.45
C GLN A 60 -17.69 -12.64 -12.59
N ARG A 61 -16.84 -13.66 -12.54
CA ARG A 61 -16.82 -14.78 -13.49
C ARG A 61 -17.46 -16.02 -12.88
#